data_AF-A0A0S9CSZ1-F1
#
_entry.id   AF-A0A0S9CSZ1-F1
#
_cell.length_a   1.000
_cell.length_b   1.000
_cell.length_c   1.000
_cell.angle_alpha   90.00
_cell.angle_beta   90.00
_cell.angle_gamma   90.00
#
_symmetry.space_group_name_H-M   'P 1'
#
loop_
_entity.id
_entity.type
_entity.pdbx_description
1 polymer ?
#
loop_
_entity_poly.entity_id
_entity_poly.type
_entity_poly.pdbx_seq_one_letter_code
_entity_poly.pdbx_strand_id
1 'polypeptide(L)'
;MRTEERVVDSLEQLAGVVEDSGPVYLRYSCGFAADRTSTSRDGESGLTLPGLSVNPLTPEDWWTRPLEDWLARQICQYRHLAEQEERHAWILTGLPVGRGPDCEPLLTDVVPLGRISDRLLCEAGQVYDERFDAGNQP
;
A
#
# COMPACT_ATOMS: atom_id res chain seq x y z
N MET A 1 -18.75 7.83 -9.65
CA MET A 1 -18.71 6.40 -9.30
C MET A 1 -18.13 6.32 -7.89
N ARG A 2 -18.88 5.80 -6.91
CA ARG A 2 -18.43 5.72 -5.50
C ARG A 2 -17.49 4.54 -5.37
N THR A 3 -16.17 4.78 -5.36
CA THR A 3 -15.15 3.71 -5.27
C THR A 3 -14.80 3.33 -3.82
N GLU A 4 -15.50 3.89 -2.82
CA GLU A 4 -15.22 3.65 -1.40
C GLU A 4 -15.68 2.25 -0.90
N GLU A 5 -16.44 1.47 -1.68
CA GLU A 5 -17.02 0.19 -1.22
C GLU A 5 -16.32 -1.08 -1.74
N ARG A 6 -15.40 -1.00 -2.72
CA ARG A 6 -14.76 -2.22 -3.24
C ARG A 6 -13.80 -2.80 -2.19
N VAL A 7 -14.11 -3.98 -1.69
CA VAL A 7 -13.20 -4.77 -0.83
C VAL A 7 -12.41 -5.72 -1.73
N VAL A 8 -11.09 -5.74 -1.53
CA VAL A 8 -10.17 -6.69 -2.16
C VAL A 8 -9.80 -7.73 -1.11
N ASP A 9 -10.13 -8.98 -1.40
CA ASP A 9 -10.26 -10.03 -0.38
C ASP A 9 -9.25 -11.17 -0.54
N SER A 10 -8.44 -11.14 -1.61
CA SER A 10 -7.31 -12.04 -1.83
C SER A 10 -6.15 -11.40 -2.61
N LEU A 11 -4.97 -12.00 -2.56
CA LEU A 11 -3.80 -11.62 -3.35
C LEU A 11 -4.07 -11.70 -4.85
N GLU A 12 -4.79 -12.73 -5.31
CA GLU A 12 -5.21 -12.86 -6.72
C GLU A 12 -6.07 -11.68 -7.18
N GLN A 13 -7.04 -11.27 -6.35
CA GLN A 13 -7.86 -10.10 -6.67
C GLN A 13 -7.05 -8.80 -6.69
N LEU A 14 -6.08 -8.68 -5.78
CA LEU A 14 -5.18 -7.53 -5.74
C LEU A 14 -4.24 -7.50 -6.95
N ALA A 15 -3.71 -8.66 -7.36
CA ALA A 15 -2.92 -8.82 -8.57
C ALA A 15 -3.68 -8.32 -9.79
N GLY A 16 -4.94 -8.75 -9.95
CA GLY A 16 -5.80 -8.25 -11.03
C GLY A 16 -5.99 -6.73 -10.99
N VAL A 17 -6.13 -6.12 -9.80
CA VAL A 17 -6.19 -4.65 -9.70
C VAL A 17 -4.88 -4.00 -10.14
N VAL A 18 -3.73 -4.56 -9.77
CA VAL A 18 -2.41 -4.00 -10.14
C VAL A 18 -2.10 -4.16 -11.62
N GLU A 19 -2.56 -5.24 -12.25
CA GLU A 19 -2.39 -5.48 -13.69
C GLU A 19 -3.33 -4.63 -14.55
N ASP A 20 -4.58 -4.45 -14.10
CA ASP A 20 -5.59 -3.66 -14.84
C ASP A 20 -5.43 -2.14 -14.64
N SER A 21 -4.68 -1.74 -13.61
CA SER A 21 -4.48 -0.34 -13.26
C SER A 21 -3.07 0.11 -13.65
N GLY A 22 -2.87 1.42 -13.81
CA GLY A 22 -1.54 2.00 -13.76
C GLY A 22 -0.89 1.81 -12.37
N PRO A 23 0.15 2.58 -12.02
CA PRO A 23 0.81 2.45 -10.72
C PRO A 23 -0.17 2.43 -9.54
N VAL A 24 -0.14 1.35 -8.76
CA VAL A 24 -0.98 1.12 -7.58
C VAL A 24 -0.13 1.21 -6.32
N TYR A 25 -0.73 1.78 -5.28
CA TYR A 25 -0.08 2.02 -4.01
C TYR A 25 -0.96 1.58 -2.84
N LEU A 26 -0.32 1.18 -1.75
CA LEU A 26 -0.91 0.85 -0.46
C LEU A 26 -0.75 2.02 0.50
N ARG A 27 -1.80 2.32 1.25
CA ARG A 27 -1.77 3.27 2.36
C ARG A 27 -2.49 2.71 3.58
N TYR A 28 -1.94 3.03 4.75
CA TYR A 28 -2.58 2.81 6.05
C TYR A 28 -2.98 4.15 6.64
N SER A 29 -4.29 4.35 6.87
CA SER A 29 -4.84 5.59 7.43
C SER A 29 -6.26 5.39 7.94
N CYS A 30 -6.89 6.43 8.46
CA CYS A 30 -8.32 6.42 8.87
C CYS A 30 -9.32 6.32 7.68
N GLY A 31 -8.83 6.00 6.48
CA GLY A 31 -9.62 5.79 5.27
C GLY A 31 -9.58 6.96 4.29
N PHE A 32 -10.08 6.71 3.08
CA PHE A 32 -10.02 7.66 1.97
C PHE A 32 -10.68 9.00 2.30
N ALA A 33 -11.84 9.01 2.97
CA ALA A 33 -12.54 10.23 3.31
C ALA A 33 -11.67 11.20 4.15
N ALA A 34 -10.86 10.66 5.07
CA ALA A 34 -9.92 11.45 5.86
C ALA A 34 -8.73 11.95 5.02
N ASP A 35 -8.28 11.16 4.04
CA ASP A 35 -7.13 11.49 3.21
C ASP A 35 -7.44 12.36 1.99
N ARG A 36 -8.71 12.42 1.56
CA ARG A 36 -9.14 13.14 0.35
C ARG A 36 -8.77 14.63 0.36
N THR A 37 -8.67 15.22 1.54
CA THR A 37 -8.32 16.65 1.73
C THR A 37 -7.11 16.83 2.64
N SER A 38 -6.30 15.79 2.83
CA SER A 38 -5.13 15.81 3.71
C SER A 38 -3.84 15.65 2.92
N THR A 39 -2.73 15.94 3.60
CA THR A 39 -1.39 15.55 3.18
C THR A 39 -0.70 14.85 4.33
N SER A 40 0.35 14.11 4.03
CA SER A 40 1.16 13.48 5.07
C SER A 40 2.05 14.52 5.77
N ARG A 41 2.47 14.20 6.98
CA ARG A 41 3.48 14.97 7.72
C ARG A 41 4.67 14.07 7.96
N ASP A 42 5.86 14.63 7.85
CA ASP A 42 7.06 13.97 8.32
C ASP A 42 7.02 13.86 9.85
N GLY A 43 7.23 12.67 10.38
CA GLY A 43 7.19 12.40 11.81
C GLY A 43 8.36 13.03 12.57
N GLU A 44 9.53 13.17 11.94
CA GLU A 44 10.73 13.70 12.59
C GLU A 44 10.77 15.23 12.58
N SER A 45 10.54 15.86 11.42
CA SER A 45 10.57 17.33 11.31
C SER A 45 9.22 18.02 11.60
N GLY A 46 8.12 17.29 11.56
CA GLY A 46 6.75 17.83 11.66
C GLY A 46 6.28 18.60 10.42
N LEU A 47 7.13 18.70 9.38
CA LEU A 47 6.81 19.42 8.15
C LEU A 47 5.69 18.72 7.38
N THR A 48 4.90 19.54 6.69
CA THR A 48 3.84 19.05 5.80
C THR A 48 4.48 18.61 4.48
N LEU A 49 4.24 17.36 4.09
CA LEU A 49 4.69 16.81 2.83
C LEU A 49 3.80 17.31 1.68
N PRO A 50 4.33 17.43 0.46
CA PRO A 50 3.57 17.92 -0.70
C PRO A 50 2.47 16.96 -1.18
N GLY A 51 2.33 15.77 -0.59
CA GLY A 51 1.33 14.77 -0.95
C GLY A 51 1.12 13.71 0.12
N LEU A 52 0.38 12.66 -0.23
CA LEU A 52 0.19 11.48 0.62
C LEU A 52 1.38 10.53 0.47
N SER A 53 2.00 10.19 1.60
CA SER A 53 3.01 9.13 1.69
C SER A 53 2.34 7.76 1.50
N VAL A 54 2.84 6.97 0.56
CA VAL A 54 2.27 5.69 0.16
C VAL A 54 3.35 4.65 -0.13
N ASN A 55 2.98 3.38 -0.10
CA ASN A 55 3.88 2.27 -0.40
C ASN A 55 3.56 1.68 -1.77
N PRO A 56 4.54 1.45 -2.66
CA PRO A 56 4.28 0.92 -3.99
C PRO A 56 3.80 -0.54 -3.94
N LEU A 57 2.74 -0.86 -4.68
CA LEU A 57 2.28 -2.23 -4.91
C LEU A 57 2.61 -2.72 -6.33
N THR A 58 2.84 -1.83 -7.28
CA THR A 58 3.39 -2.21 -8.59
C THR A 58 4.86 -2.60 -8.45
N PRO A 59 5.28 -3.80 -8.91
CA PRO A 59 6.68 -4.20 -8.88
C PRO A 59 7.55 -3.32 -9.79
N GLU A 60 8.81 -3.17 -9.39
CA GLU A 60 9.86 -2.59 -10.24
C GLU A 60 10.36 -3.62 -11.27
N ASP A 61 10.95 -3.15 -12.37
CA ASP A 61 11.38 -3.99 -13.52
C ASP A 61 12.37 -5.11 -13.17
N TRP A 62 13.09 -5.00 -12.05
CA TRP A 62 14.04 -6.02 -11.61
C TRP A 62 13.35 -7.21 -10.91
N TRP A 63 12.07 -7.08 -10.55
CA TRP A 63 11.31 -8.17 -9.93
C TRP A 63 10.96 -9.24 -10.96
N THR A 64 11.40 -10.48 -10.72
CA THR A 64 11.24 -11.60 -11.65
C THR A 64 10.44 -12.78 -11.08
N ARG A 65 9.96 -12.65 -9.84
CA ARG A 65 9.13 -13.65 -9.15
C ARG A 65 7.62 -13.38 -9.42
N PRO A 66 6.71 -14.29 -9.04
CA PRO A 66 5.27 -14.04 -9.15
C PRO A 66 4.84 -12.70 -8.53
N LEU A 67 3.77 -12.10 -9.06
CA LEU A 67 3.27 -10.81 -8.58
C LEU A 67 2.74 -10.92 -7.14
N GLU A 68 2.09 -12.03 -6.81
CA GLU A 68 1.56 -12.30 -5.48
C GLU A 68 2.67 -12.34 -4.42
N ASP A 69 3.85 -12.85 -4.75
CA ASP A 69 5.02 -12.83 -3.87
C ASP A 69 5.44 -11.38 -3.56
N TRP A 70 5.41 -10.48 -4.57
CA TRP A 70 5.72 -9.06 -4.37
C TRP A 70 4.67 -8.39 -3.50
N LEU A 71 3.38 -8.61 -3.79
CA LEU A 71 2.27 -8.02 -3.04
C LEU A 71 2.29 -8.47 -1.58
N ALA A 72 2.50 -9.76 -1.33
CA ALA A 72 2.65 -10.31 0.02
C ALA A 72 3.81 -9.65 0.78
N ARG A 73 4.97 -9.50 0.12
CA ARG A 73 6.13 -8.80 0.67
C ARG A 73 5.83 -7.35 1.02
N GLN A 74 5.22 -6.58 0.12
CA GLN A 74 4.89 -5.18 0.37
C GLN A 74 3.88 -5.02 1.51
N ILE A 75 2.83 -5.84 1.53
CA ILE A 75 1.82 -5.81 2.59
C ILE A 75 2.46 -6.11 3.95
N CYS A 76 3.31 -7.14 4.04
CA CYS A 76 3.94 -7.54 5.29
C CYS A 76 4.98 -6.53 5.79
N GLN A 77 5.81 -5.97 4.89
CA GLN A 77 6.81 -4.97 5.24
C GLN A 77 6.21 -3.77 5.99
N TYR A 78 4.99 -3.38 5.61
CA TYR A 78 4.31 -2.20 6.17
C TYR A 78 3.16 -2.53 7.12
N ARG A 79 2.99 -3.81 7.51
CA ARG A 79 1.93 -4.23 8.45
C ARG A 79 1.98 -3.47 9.77
N HIS A 80 3.18 -3.16 10.27
CA HIS A 80 3.37 -2.41 11.51
C HIS A 80 2.71 -1.02 11.49
N LEU A 81 2.47 -0.43 10.32
CA LEU A 81 1.75 0.85 10.20
C LEU A 81 0.25 0.72 10.52
N ALA A 82 -0.29 -0.50 10.51
CA ALA A 82 -1.66 -0.82 10.90
C ALA A 82 -1.84 -0.97 12.42
N GLU A 83 -0.75 -1.08 13.19
CA GLU A 83 -0.81 -1.30 14.64
C GLU A 83 -1.23 -0.04 15.42
N GLN A 84 -1.31 1.11 14.74
CA GLN A 84 -1.91 2.32 15.30
C GLN A 84 -3.43 2.25 15.18
N GLU A 85 -4.13 2.55 16.28
CA GLU A 85 -5.60 2.48 16.33
C GLU A 85 -6.26 3.25 15.17
N GLU A 86 -7.39 2.71 14.68
CA GLU A 86 -8.23 3.30 13.64
C GLU A 86 -7.62 3.39 12.22
N ARG A 87 -6.54 2.65 11.93
CA ARG A 87 -5.98 2.57 10.58
C ARG A 87 -6.48 1.36 9.79
N HIS A 88 -6.79 1.61 8.53
CA HIS A 88 -7.20 0.61 7.55
C HIS A 88 -6.24 0.60 6.36
N ALA A 89 -6.00 -0.59 5.81
CA ALA A 89 -5.27 -0.78 4.58
C ALA A 89 -6.19 -0.51 3.37
N TRP A 90 -5.76 0.36 2.46
CA TRP A 90 -6.49 0.62 1.23
C TRP A 90 -5.52 0.91 0.09
N ILE A 91 -6.00 0.66 -1.12
CA ILE A 91 -5.24 0.79 -2.34
C ILE A 91 -5.75 1.97 -3.16
N LEU A 92 -4.82 2.66 -3.80
CA LEU A 92 -5.07 3.86 -4.57
C LEU A 92 -4.09 4.03 -5.73
N THR A 93 -4.40 4.93 -6.63
CA THR A 93 -3.49 5.49 -7.64
C THR A 93 -3.48 7.01 -7.54
N GLY A 94 -2.54 7.68 -8.20
CA GLY A 94 -2.42 9.14 -8.16
C GLY A 94 -1.22 9.67 -8.94
N LEU A 95 -0.99 10.97 -8.86
CA LEU A 95 0.12 11.66 -9.52
C LEU A 95 1.32 11.79 -8.58
N PRO A 96 2.51 11.29 -8.95
CA PRO A 96 3.72 11.49 -8.15
C PRO A 96 4.15 12.96 -8.12
N VAL A 97 4.41 13.48 -6.92
CA VAL A 97 4.88 14.87 -6.70
C VAL A 97 6.22 14.95 -5.98
N GLY A 98 6.76 13.82 -5.52
CA GLY A 98 8.06 13.77 -4.84
C GLY A 98 8.27 12.45 -4.11
N ARG A 99 9.24 12.47 -3.19
CA ARG A 99 9.54 11.36 -2.28
C ARG A 99 9.61 11.89 -0.84
N GLY A 100 9.15 11.07 0.10
CA GLY A 100 9.30 11.30 1.53
C GLY A 100 10.71 10.97 2.03
N PRO A 101 10.95 11.15 3.34
CA PRO A 101 12.26 10.93 3.96
C PRO A 101 12.76 9.49 3.82
N ASP A 102 11.85 8.51 3.77
CA ASP A 102 12.16 7.08 3.60
C ASP A 102 12.17 6.65 2.13
N CYS A 103 12.28 7.63 1.22
CA CYS A 103 12.20 7.48 -0.23
C CYS A 103 10.85 6.98 -0.77
N GLU A 104 9.81 6.95 0.06
CA GLU A 104 8.49 6.51 -0.34
C GLU A 104 7.81 7.55 -1.27
N PRO A 105 7.03 7.12 -2.28
CA PRO A 105 6.35 8.05 -3.17
C PRO A 105 5.37 8.97 -2.42
N LEU A 106 5.32 10.23 -2.85
CA LEU A 106 4.30 11.18 -2.43
C LEU A 106 3.33 11.43 -3.59
N LEU A 107 2.03 11.28 -3.34
CA LEU A 107 0.99 11.42 -4.37
C LEU A 107 0.05 12.59 -4.12
N THR A 108 -0.38 13.23 -5.21
CA THR A 108 -1.58 14.08 -5.27
C THR A 108 -2.63 13.45 -6.17
N ASP A 109 -3.81 14.07 -6.25
CA ASP A 109 -4.89 13.68 -7.18
C ASP A 109 -5.27 12.19 -7.02
N VAL A 110 -5.28 11.74 -5.78
CA VAL A 110 -5.43 10.32 -5.47
C VAL A 110 -6.83 9.81 -5.75
N VAL A 111 -6.90 8.61 -6.33
CA VAL A 111 -8.13 7.90 -6.64
C VAL A 111 -8.12 6.58 -5.88
N PRO A 112 -9.10 6.32 -4.98
CA PRO A 112 -9.19 5.06 -4.26
C PRO A 112 -9.58 3.95 -5.24
N LEU A 113 -8.95 2.79 -5.10
CA LEU A 113 -9.24 1.59 -5.88
C LEU A 113 -9.95 0.51 -5.05
N GLY A 114 -9.83 0.55 -3.73
CA GLY A 114 -10.53 -0.33 -2.81
C GLY A 114 -9.87 -0.44 -1.44
N ARG A 115 -10.53 -1.13 -0.51
CA ARG A 115 -10.00 -1.47 0.82
C ARG A 115 -9.47 -2.90 0.80
N ILE A 116 -8.36 -3.14 1.50
CA ILE A 116 -7.85 -4.50 1.73
C ILE A 116 -8.58 -5.09 2.94
N SER A 117 -9.01 -6.34 2.82
CA SER A 117 -9.64 -7.07 3.93
C SER A 117 -8.61 -7.69 4.88
N ASP A 118 -9.07 -8.01 6.09
CA ASP A 118 -8.25 -8.76 7.05
C ASP A 118 -7.88 -10.16 6.54
N ARG A 119 -8.74 -10.76 5.71
CA ARG A 119 -8.48 -12.06 5.08
C ARG A 119 -7.28 -11.98 4.15
N LEU A 120 -7.23 -10.97 3.29
CA LEU A 120 -6.09 -10.73 2.41
C LEU A 120 -4.84 -10.44 3.23
N LEU A 121 -4.93 -9.64 4.30
CA LEU A 121 -3.79 -9.42 5.20
C LEU A 121 -3.27 -10.74 5.79
N CYS A 122 -4.15 -11.66 6.20
CA CYS A 122 -3.73 -12.98 6.69
C CYS A 122 -3.07 -13.82 5.59
N GLU A 123 -3.67 -13.89 4.40
CA GLU A 123 -3.12 -14.61 3.24
C GLU A 123 -1.74 -14.09 2.84
N ALA A 124 -1.55 -12.77 2.80
CA ALA A 124 -0.27 -12.13 2.53
C ALA A 124 0.81 -12.55 3.55
N GLY A 125 0.43 -12.68 4.83
CA GLY A 125 1.34 -13.18 5.88
C GLY A 125 1.78 -14.62 5.61
N GLN A 126 0.84 -15.50 5.31
CA GLN A 126 1.11 -16.91 5.00
C GLN A 126 2.03 -17.06 3.79
N VAL A 127 1.71 -16.37 2.68
CA VAL A 127 2.54 -16.40 1.47
C VAL A 127 3.93 -15.83 1.76
N TYR A 128 4.03 -14.75 2.53
CA TYR A 128 5.32 -14.17 2.87
C TYR A 128 6.20 -15.15 3.67
N ASP A 129 5.64 -15.78 4.71
CA ASP A 129 6.36 -16.73 5.56
C ASP A 129 6.76 -18.00 4.81
N GLU A 130 5.94 -18.47 3.86
CA GLU A 130 6.23 -19.66 3.04
C GLU A 130 7.26 -19.40 1.94
N ARG A 131 7.30 -18.18 1.40
CA ARG A 131 8.03 -17.86 0.15
C ARG A 131 9.31 -17.06 0.36
N PHE A 132 9.53 -16.54 1.56
CA PHE A 132 10.69 -15.73 1.92
C PHE A 132 11.32 -16.24 3.21
N ASP A 133 12.65 -16.32 3.25
CA ASP A 133 13.41 -16.66 4.45
C ASP A 133 13.44 -15.46 5.42
N ALA A 134 12.29 -15.16 6.04
CA ALA A 134 12.11 -14.00 6.93
C ALA A 134 12.97 -14.03 8.22
N GLY A 135 13.82 -15.05 8.40
CA GLY A 135 14.71 -15.22 9.55
C GLY A 135 16.22 -15.11 9.25
N ASN A 136 16.63 -14.96 7.98
CA ASN A 136 18.05 -14.87 7.59
C ASN A 136 18.32 -13.53 6.89
N GLN A 137 18.33 -12.44 7.64
CA GLN A 137 19.03 -11.24 7.20
C GLN A 137 20.52 -11.39 7.57
N PRO A 138 21.46 -11.05 6.67
CA PRO A 138 22.89 -11.05 6.98
C PRO A 138 23.28 -9.97 8.00
#